data_AF-A0A3N5R1L7-F1
#
_entry.id   AF-A0A3N5R1L7-F1
#
_cell.length_a   1.000
_cell.length_b   1.000
_cell.length_c   1.000
_cell.angle_alpha   90.00
_cell.angle_beta   90.00
_cell.angle_gamma   90.00
#
_symmetry.space_group_name_H-M   'P 1'
#
loop_
_entity.id
_entity.type
_entity.pdbx_description
1 polymer ?
#
loop_
_entity_poly.entity_id
_entity_poly.type
_entity_poly.pdbx_seq_one_letter_code
_entity_poly.pdbx_strand_id
1 'polypeptide(L)'
;MNPFRETIVASPWDLPRVDVPRIHGKVFDECLRGITHVRESRHAASLLIHGEAGSGKTHLLRRLRATLAPQAPSSTERDEYLFVWVRLQTSPRMIWRTVRRTLVDDWFRPVAGHHSQFERILFHRLSAIRPAKWDLERWYEYMLEKQPEGLRELIDQIGVELDLDRNTAVAFQHIAFGRHLRDLRAWLGGASLPEAALARMDLAQDEGSDEEREDQARQVVLMLCRLAGDGLPVAICFDQVEALQTAPGETDGLFGFGQLTSILHDGTTNALLISCMQSSFFGEI
;
A
#
# COMPACT_ATOMS: atom_id res chain seq x y z
N MET A 1 -13.55 10.33 33.11
CA MET A 1 -13.93 10.22 31.69
C MET A 1 -13.66 8.78 31.27
N ASN A 2 -14.67 8.03 30.82
CA ASN A 2 -14.50 6.60 30.50
C ASN A 2 -13.92 6.48 29.08
N PRO A 3 -12.67 6.01 28.91
CA PRO A 3 -12.04 5.89 27.59
C PRO A 3 -12.71 4.82 26.71
N PHE A 4 -13.65 4.04 27.26
CA PHE A 4 -14.35 2.95 26.60
C PHE A 4 -15.76 3.29 26.06
N ARG A 5 -16.19 4.56 26.10
CA ARG A 5 -17.53 4.96 25.59
C ARG A 5 -17.57 5.30 24.09
N GLU A 6 -16.41 5.49 23.45
CA GLU A 6 -16.27 5.71 21.99
C GLU A 6 -15.06 4.92 21.43
N THR A 7 -14.86 3.66 21.88
CA THR A 7 -13.60 2.89 21.74
C THR A 7 -13.41 2.11 20.44
N ILE A 8 -14.43 2.00 19.60
CA ILE A 8 -14.35 1.14 18.42
C ILE A 8 -13.62 1.89 17.32
N VAL A 9 -12.39 1.49 17.05
CA VAL A 9 -11.64 1.95 15.87
C VAL A 9 -12.16 1.18 14.67
N ALA A 10 -12.92 1.85 13.79
CA ALA A 10 -13.46 1.25 12.58
C ALA A 10 -12.43 1.19 11.44
N SER A 11 -11.49 2.14 11.44
CA SER A 11 -10.40 2.20 10.47
C SER A 11 -9.09 2.66 11.11
N PRO A 12 -7.94 2.08 10.74
CA PRO A 12 -6.62 2.60 11.09
C PRO A 12 -6.37 4.02 10.56
N TRP A 13 -7.14 4.50 9.58
CA TRP A 13 -7.02 5.86 9.06
C TRP A 13 -7.76 6.92 9.90
N ASP A 14 -8.59 6.50 10.85
CA ASP A 14 -9.32 7.43 11.73
C ASP A 14 -8.36 8.22 12.64
N LEU A 15 -8.71 9.46 12.96
CA LEU A 15 -7.90 10.32 13.82
C LEU A 15 -7.70 9.71 15.22
N PRO A 16 -6.47 9.78 15.79
CA PRO A 16 -6.20 9.21 17.10
C PRO A 16 -6.92 10.01 18.20
N ARG A 17 -7.92 9.39 18.85
CA ARG A 17 -8.60 10.00 20.01
C ARG A 17 -7.99 9.61 21.35
N VAL A 18 -7.58 8.34 21.51
CA VAL A 18 -6.90 7.80 22.71
C VAL A 18 -6.05 6.60 22.30
N ASP A 19 -4.79 6.55 22.74
CA ASP A 19 -3.88 5.39 22.65
C ASP A 19 -3.29 5.08 24.03
N VAL A 20 -3.10 3.79 24.32
CA VAL A 20 -2.49 3.30 25.57
C VAL A 20 -1.28 2.45 25.19
N PRO A 21 -0.04 3.02 25.20
CA PRO A 21 1.16 2.36 24.65
C PRO A 21 1.46 0.96 25.22
N ARG A 22 1.09 0.69 26.47
CA ARG A 22 1.34 -0.60 27.12
C ARG A 22 0.49 -1.74 26.54
N ILE A 23 -0.68 -1.43 25.97
CA ILE A 23 -1.52 -2.43 25.32
C ILE A 23 -0.86 -2.82 23.99
N HIS A 24 -0.64 -4.13 23.79
CA HIS A 24 0.08 -4.69 22.63
C HIS A 24 1.52 -4.19 22.44
N GLY A 25 2.19 -3.72 23.49
CA GLY A 25 3.56 -3.18 23.37
C GLY A 25 4.54 -4.13 22.68
N LYS A 26 4.60 -5.40 23.14
CA LYS A 26 5.48 -6.41 22.52
C LYS A 26 5.17 -6.68 21.05
N VAL A 27 3.88 -6.78 20.70
CA VAL A 27 3.44 -7.05 19.31
C VAL A 27 3.77 -5.85 18.41
N PHE A 28 3.61 -4.64 18.94
CA PHE A 28 3.99 -3.42 18.25
C PHE A 28 5.50 -3.35 17.97
N ASP A 29 6.32 -3.71 18.96
CA ASP A 29 7.78 -3.75 18.81
C ASP A 29 8.21 -4.82 17.79
N GLU A 30 7.48 -5.94 17.68
CA GLU A 30 7.69 -6.93 16.61
C GLU A 30 7.35 -6.36 15.23
N CYS A 31 6.25 -5.59 15.09
CA CYS A 31 5.93 -4.93 13.82
C CYS A 31 7.05 -3.97 13.38
N LEU A 32 7.58 -3.15 14.30
CA LEU A 32 8.69 -2.23 14.00
C LEU A 32 9.98 -2.98 13.63
N ARG A 33 10.26 -4.10 14.32
CA ARG A 33 11.39 -4.97 13.96
C ARG A 33 11.21 -5.62 12.59
N GLY A 34 10.02 -6.09 12.26
CA GLY A 34 9.71 -6.64 10.95
C GLY A 34 9.93 -5.62 9.83
N ILE A 35 9.51 -4.37 10.04
CA ILE A 35 9.72 -3.28 9.10
C ILE A 35 11.21 -3.00 8.89
N THR A 36 11.98 -2.97 9.98
CA THR A 36 13.44 -2.77 9.94
C THR A 36 14.12 -3.93 9.21
N HIS A 37 13.69 -5.16 9.51
CA HIS A 37 14.20 -6.35 8.85
C HIS A 37 13.99 -6.31 7.33
N VAL A 38 12.78 -6.00 6.86
CA VAL A 38 12.49 -5.89 5.41
C VAL A 38 13.40 -4.87 4.73
N ARG A 39 13.62 -3.72 5.36
CA ARG A 39 14.51 -2.67 4.85
C ARG A 39 15.96 -3.15 4.72
N GLU A 40 16.47 -3.83 5.74
CA GLU A 40 17.87 -4.26 5.81
C GLU A 40 18.15 -5.51 4.96
N SER A 41 17.24 -6.48 4.97
CA SER A 41 17.40 -7.76 4.27
C SER A 41 17.02 -7.68 2.80
N ARG A 42 16.23 -6.66 2.40
CA ARG A 42 15.60 -6.55 1.07
C ARG A 42 14.83 -7.81 0.68
N HIS A 43 14.19 -8.42 1.67
CA HIS A 43 13.28 -9.54 1.49
C HIS A 43 11.97 -9.21 2.21
N ALA A 44 10.86 -9.62 1.63
CA ALA A 44 9.58 -9.52 2.32
C ALA A 44 9.58 -10.36 3.61
N ALA A 45 8.71 -9.98 4.54
CA ALA A 45 8.50 -10.70 5.77
C ALA A 45 7.00 -10.76 6.10
N SER A 46 6.60 -11.73 6.92
CA SER A 46 5.21 -11.89 7.35
C SER A 46 5.12 -11.99 8.87
N LEU A 47 4.10 -11.35 9.44
CA LEU A 47 3.75 -11.40 10.85
C LEU A 47 2.26 -11.74 11.01
N LEU A 48 1.97 -12.77 11.79
CA LEU A 48 0.62 -13.17 12.14
C LEU A 48 0.27 -12.70 13.55
N ILE A 49 -0.77 -11.88 13.67
CA ILE A 49 -1.29 -11.33 14.91
C ILE A 49 -2.67 -11.94 15.15
N HIS A 50 -2.76 -12.84 16.13
CA HIS A 50 -4.02 -13.42 16.56
C HIS A 50 -4.45 -12.89 17.94
N GLY A 51 -5.75 -12.84 18.17
CA GLY A 51 -6.33 -12.42 19.44
C GLY A 51 -7.85 -12.44 19.41
N GLU A 52 -8.48 -12.40 20.59
CA GLU A 52 -9.94 -12.38 20.72
C GLU A 52 -10.58 -11.23 19.92
N ALA A 53 -11.86 -11.38 19.57
CA ALA A 53 -12.64 -10.29 19.00
C ALA A 53 -12.63 -9.08 19.96
N GLY A 54 -12.42 -7.88 19.41
CA GLY A 54 -12.32 -6.66 20.24
C GLY A 54 -11.02 -6.51 21.05
N SER A 55 -10.04 -7.40 20.89
CA SER A 55 -8.73 -7.29 21.59
C SER A 55 -7.90 -6.06 21.22
N GLY A 56 -8.28 -5.30 20.18
CA GLY A 56 -7.58 -4.07 19.77
C GLY A 56 -6.57 -4.24 18.63
N LYS A 57 -6.69 -5.29 17.80
CA LYS A 57 -5.83 -5.50 16.61
C LYS A 57 -5.86 -4.30 15.65
N THR A 58 -7.04 -3.81 15.27
CA THR A 58 -7.19 -2.61 14.42
C THR A 58 -6.62 -1.35 15.08
N HIS A 59 -6.68 -1.26 16.41
CA HIS A 59 -6.09 -0.15 17.17
C HIS A 59 -4.55 -0.21 17.15
N LEU A 60 -3.96 -1.40 17.26
CA LEU A 60 -2.53 -1.63 17.06
C LEU A 60 -2.08 -1.18 15.66
N LEU A 61 -2.82 -1.55 14.61
CA LEU A 61 -2.53 -1.12 13.23
C LEU A 61 -2.62 0.41 13.07
N ARG A 62 -3.62 1.05 13.71
CA ARG A 62 -3.72 2.52 13.75
C ARG A 62 -2.48 3.14 14.39
N ARG A 63 -2.03 2.60 15.52
CA ARG A 63 -0.83 3.08 16.22
C ARG A 63 0.40 2.93 15.34
N LEU A 64 0.57 1.77 14.71
CA LEU A 64 1.66 1.50 13.77
C LEU A 64 1.68 2.53 12.65
N ARG A 65 0.55 2.75 11.95
CA ARG A 65 0.43 3.78 10.91
C ARG A 65 0.84 5.17 11.43
N ALA A 66 0.33 5.58 12.59
CA ALA A 66 0.61 6.90 13.15
C ALA A 66 2.10 7.08 13.51
N THR A 67 2.75 6.03 14.00
CA THR A 67 4.19 6.03 14.28
C THR A 67 5.04 6.09 13.01
N LEU A 68 4.62 5.40 11.95
CA LEU A 68 5.33 5.37 10.66
C LEU A 68 5.04 6.61 9.79
N ALA A 69 4.00 7.38 10.12
CA ALA A 69 3.63 8.56 9.36
C ALA A 69 4.77 9.60 9.42
N PRO A 70 5.16 10.20 8.28
CA PRO A 70 6.16 11.27 8.25
C PRO A 70 5.74 12.42 9.17
N GLN A 71 6.68 12.88 10.00
CA GLN A 71 6.47 13.99 10.93
C GLN A 71 7.03 15.33 10.40
N ALA A 72 7.67 15.33 9.23
CA ALA A 72 8.22 16.50 8.54
C ALA A 72 8.30 16.23 7.02
N PRO A 73 8.59 17.24 6.17
CA PRO A 73 8.73 17.09 4.72
C PRO A 73 9.76 16.02 4.32
N SER A 74 9.64 15.51 3.09
CA SER A 74 10.53 14.46 2.57
C SER A 74 11.99 14.90 2.64
N SER A 75 12.81 14.14 3.37
CA SER A 75 14.26 14.37 3.48
C SER A 75 14.97 13.08 3.13
N THR A 76 16.07 13.17 2.37
CA THR A 76 16.86 12.02 1.91
C THR A 76 17.47 11.17 3.03
N GLU A 77 17.46 11.66 4.27
CA GLU A 77 18.08 11.01 5.43
C GLU A 77 17.08 10.29 6.36
N ARG A 78 15.80 10.19 5.99
CA ARG A 78 14.78 9.59 6.87
C ARG A 78 14.29 8.24 6.40
N ASP A 79 14.04 7.38 7.38
CA ASP A 79 13.36 6.13 7.17
C ASP A 79 11.88 6.37 6.86
N GLU A 80 11.55 6.27 5.58
CA GLU A 80 10.19 6.39 5.08
C GLU A 80 9.53 5.03 4.87
N TYR A 81 8.22 4.95 5.06
CA TYR A 81 7.43 3.73 4.85
C TYR A 81 6.10 4.01 4.17
N LEU A 82 5.57 3.01 3.47
CA LEU A 82 4.19 3.02 2.97
C LEU A 82 3.31 2.18 3.87
N PHE A 83 2.03 2.54 3.95
CA PHE A 83 1.05 1.85 4.76
C PHE A 83 -0.22 1.58 3.94
N VAL A 84 -0.65 0.32 3.95
CA VAL A 84 -1.87 -0.14 3.29
C VAL A 84 -2.67 -0.95 4.31
N TRP A 85 -3.97 -0.68 4.43
CA TRP A 85 -4.86 -1.46 5.30
C TRP A 85 -5.99 -2.10 4.51
N VAL A 86 -5.90 -3.42 4.35
CA VAL A 86 -6.88 -4.24 3.63
C VAL A 86 -7.79 -4.94 4.63
N ARG A 87 -9.05 -4.55 4.63
CA ARG A 87 -10.10 -5.28 5.35
C ARG A 87 -10.63 -6.41 4.47
N LEU A 88 -10.47 -7.66 4.89
CA LEU A 88 -10.77 -8.85 4.07
C LEU A 88 -12.26 -9.27 4.09
N GLN A 89 -13.16 -8.29 4.04
CA GLN A 89 -14.59 -8.52 3.84
C GLN A 89 -14.90 -8.62 2.34
N THR A 90 -14.43 -9.68 1.71
CA THR A 90 -14.54 -9.91 0.26
C THR A 90 -14.69 -11.40 -0.05
N SER A 91 -15.04 -11.74 -1.29
CA SER A 91 -15.09 -13.14 -1.71
C SER A 91 -13.69 -13.65 -2.08
N PRO A 92 -13.43 -14.96 -1.97
CA PRO A 92 -12.12 -15.55 -2.30
C PRO A 92 -11.63 -15.24 -3.73
N ARG A 93 -12.56 -15.06 -4.67
CA ARG A 93 -12.28 -14.76 -6.08
C ARG A 93 -11.94 -13.29 -6.37
N MET A 94 -11.98 -12.44 -5.35
CA MET A 94 -11.87 -10.98 -5.47
C MET A 94 -10.79 -10.41 -4.55
N ILE A 95 -9.95 -11.26 -3.94
CA ILE A 95 -8.98 -10.85 -2.93
C ILE A 95 -7.96 -9.90 -3.58
N TRP A 96 -7.35 -10.25 -4.70
CA TRP A 96 -6.37 -9.40 -5.39
C TRP A 96 -6.99 -8.12 -5.91
N ARG A 97 -8.20 -8.17 -6.48
CA ARG A 97 -8.94 -6.95 -6.86
C ARG A 97 -9.20 -6.04 -5.66
N THR A 98 -9.48 -6.62 -4.50
CA THR A 98 -9.67 -5.88 -3.24
C THR A 98 -8.36 -5.25 -2.78
N VAL A 99 -7.26 -6.02 -2.76
CA VAL A 99 -5.92 -5.53 -2.40
C VAL A 99 -5.47 -4.41 -3.34
N ARG A 100 -5.61 -4.59 -4.66
CA ARG A 100 -5.30 -3.57 -5.69
C ARG A 100 -6.02 -2.27 -5.39
N ARG A 101 -7.35 -2.33 -5.26
CA ARG A 101 -8.18 -1.15 -5.02
C ARG A 101 -7.77 -0.44 -3.73
N THR A 102 -7.61 -1.19 -2.64
CA THR A 102 -7.26 -0.63 -1.33
C THR A 102 -5.84 -0.05 -1.31
N LEU A 103 -4.87 -0.72 -1.93
CA LEU A 103 -3.50 -0.22 -2.07
C LEU A 103 -3.50 1.11 -2.80
N VAL A 104 -4.17 1.18 -3.96
CA VAL A 104 -4.28 2.41 -4.75
C VAL A 104 -4.98 3.51 -3.95
N ASP A 105 -6.12 3.20 -3.34
CA ASP A 105 -6.88 4.16 -2.52
C ASP A 105 -6.03 4.73 -1.39
N ASP A 106 -5.35 3.87 -0.63
CA ASP A 106 -4.49 4.28 0.47
C ASP A 106 -3.25 5.05 -0.04
N TRP A 107 -2.71 4.72 -1.20
CA TRP A 107 -1.56 5.42 -1.75
C TRP A 107 -1.89 6.82 -2.27
N PHE A 108 -3.11 7.03 -2.75
CA PHE A 108 -3.63 8.36 -3.08
C PHE A 108 -4.06 9.17 -1.84
N ARG A 109 -4.09 8.59 -0.63
CA ARG A 109 -4.41 9.36 0.58
C ARG A 109 -3.24 10.29 0.95
N PRO A 110 -3.51 11.59 1.18
CA PRO A 110 -2.58 12.49 1.84
C PRO A 110 -2.20 11.96 3.22
N VAL A 111 -0.91 11.96 3.57
CA VAL A 111 -0.46 11.59 4.92
C VAL A 111 -0.18 12.86 5.72
N ALA A 112 -0.85 13.00 6.88
CA ALA A 112 -0.71 14.16 7.77
C ALA A 112 -0.95 15.54 7.11
N GLY A 113 -1.76 15.61 6.05
CA GLY A 113 -2.05 16.85 5.33
C GLY A 113 -0.96 17.26 4.32
N HIS A 114 0.02 16.40 4.09
CA HIS A 114 1.08 16.56 3.09
C HIS A 114 0.81 15.70 1.85
N HIS A 115 1.87 15.42 1.09
CA HIS A 115 1.94 14.51 -0.03
C HIS A 115 1.26 13.16 0.22
N SER A 116 0.67 12.64 -0.84
CA SER A 116 0.21 11.27 -0.96
C SER A 116 1.38 10.28 -0.89
N GLN A 117 1.08 9.01 -0.65
CA GLN A 117 2.12 7.99 -0.67
C GLN A 117 2.71 7.78 -2.08
N PHE A 118 1.92 8.02 -3.13
CA PHE A 118 2.41 8.01 -4.52
C PHE A 118 3.46 9.08 -4.78
N GLU A 119 3.26 10.31 -4.29
CA GLU A 119 4.27 11.37 -4.38
C GLU A 119 5.54 10.99 -3.62
N ARG A 120 5.43 10.29 -2.49
CA ARG A 120 6.60 9.79 -1.76
C ARG A 120 7.37 8.73 -2.53
N ILE A 121 6.68 7.80 -3.20
CA ILE A 121 7.30 6.84 -4.12
C ILE A 121 8.04 7.59 -5.23
N LEU A 122 7.39 8.59 -5.84
CA LEU A 122 7.98 9.41 -6.88
C LEU A 122 9.26 10.09 -6.39
N PHE A 123 9.23 10.76 -5.24
CA PHE A 123 10.41 11.42 -4.68
C PHE A 123 11.51 10.44 -4.32
N HIS A 124 11.16 9.27 -3.79
CA HIS A 124 12.12 8.19 -3.53
C HIS A 124 12.83 7.76 -4.82
N ARG A 125 12.08 7.55 -5.92
CA ARG A 125 12.65 7.17 -7.21
C ARG A 125 13.51 8.25 -7.84
N LEU A 126 13.05 9.50 -7.79
CA LEU A 126 13.84 10.62 -8.29
C LEU A 126 15.14 10.80 -7.49
N SER A 127 15.10 10.56 -6.17
CA SER A 127 16.28 10.64 -5.30
C SER A 127 17.35 9.59 -5.61
N ALA A 128 16.94 8.41 -6.10
CA ALA A 128 17.86 7.35 -6.50
C ALA A 128 18.64 7.72 -7.77
N ILE A 129 17.99 8.38 -8.74
CA ILE A 129 18.64 8.84 -9.97
C ILE A 129 19.52 10.05 -9.69
N ARG A 130 19.01 10.99 -8.87
CA ARG A 130 19.71 12.20 -8.50
C ARG A 130 19.70 12.34 -6.98
N PRO A 131 20.76 11.89 -6.29
CA PRO A 131 20.90 12.11 -4.85
C PRO A 131 20.98 13.61 -4.58
N ALA A 132 19.85 14.23 -4.29
CA ALA A 132 19.79 15.65 -3.99
C ALA A 132 20.37 15.86 -2.58
N LYS A 133 21.32 16.79 -2.45
CA LYS A 133 21.74 17.32 -1.14
C LYS A 133 20.71 18.28 -0.52
N TRP A 134 19.62 18.55 -1.23
CA TRP A 134 18.62 19.59 -0.94
C TRP A 134 17.22 19.00 -0.84
N ASP A 135 16.28 19.82 -0.37
CA ASP A 135 14.84 19.54 -0.31
C ASP A 135 14.30 19.03 -1.68
N LEU A 136 13.97 17.73 -1.74
CA LEU A 136 13.50 17.05 -2.96
C LEU A 136 12.19 17.63 -3.47
N GLU A 137 11.33 18.09 -2.55
CA GLU A 137 10.02 18.67 -2.87
C GLU A 137 10.21 19.96 -3.67
N ARG A 138 11.04 20.89 -3.17
CA ARG A 138 11.36 22.13 -3.88
C ARG A 138 12.05 21.89 -5.21
N TRP A 139 12.92 20.89 -5.29
CA TRP A 139 13.56 20.54 -6.55
C TRP A 139 12.54 19.99 -7.55
N TYR A 140 11.62 19.14 -7.11
CA TYR A 140 10.54 18.63 -7.93
C TYR A 140 9.60 19.75 -8.41
N GLU A 141 9.20 20.67 -7.54
CA GLU A 141 8.43 21.87 -7.91
C GLU A 141 9.16 22.71 -8.96
N TYR A 142 10.47 22.94 -8.78
CA TYR A 142 11.29 23.62 -9.77
C TYR A 142 11.31 22.88 -11.12
N MET A 143 11.45 21.55 -11.11
CA MET A 143 11.45 20.75 -12.32
C MET A 143 10.09 20.82 -13.03
N LEU A 144 8.98 20.70 -12.31
CA LEU A 144 7.63 20.86 -12.85
C LEU A 144 7.44 22.21 -13.54
N GLU A 145 7.91 23.29 -12.93
CA GLU A 145 7.69 24.64 -13.46
C GLU A 145 8.67 25.05 -14.55
N LYS A 146 9.94 24.67 -14.42
CA LYS A 146 11.05 25.22 -15.22
C LYS A 146 11.65 24.23 -16.20
N GLN A 147 11.51 22.93 -15.95
CA GLN A 147 12.14 21.86 -16.72
C GLN A 147 11.19 20.64 -16.89
N PRO A 148 9.95 20.81 -17.37
CA PRO A 148 8.97 19.72 -17.42
C PRO A 148 9.38 18.58 -18.36
N GLU A 149 10.11 18.87 -19.44
CA GLU A 149 10.65 17.85 -20.35
C GLU A 149 11.79 17.06 -19.68
N GLY A 150 12.67 17.73 -18.93
CA GLY A 150 13.68 17.06 -18.13
C GLY A 150 13.09 16.17 -17.04
N LEU A 151 11.96 16.58 -16.43
CA LEU A 151 11.23 15.71 -15.51
C LEU A 151 10.68 14.49 -16.25
N ARG A 152 10.07 14.66 -17.43
CA ARG A 152 9.54 13.55 -18.24
C ARG A 152 10.63 12.53 -18.56
N GLU A 153 11.81 12.97 -18.98
CA GLU A 153 12.96 12.10 -19.24
C GLU A 153 13.36 11.27 -18.02
N LEU A 154 13.34 11.87 -16.81
CA LEU A 154 13.61 11.14 -15.56
C LEU A 154 12.51 10.11 -15.24
N ILE A 155 11.24 10.44 -15.47
CA ILE A 155 10.13 9.50 -15.29
C ILE A 155 10.24 8.33 -16.27
N ASP A 156 10.59 8.61 -17.52
CA ASP A 156 10.77 7.59 -18.56
C ASP A 156 11.96 6.68 -18.21
N GLN A 157 13.05 7.25 -17.68
CA GLN A 157 14.17 6.47 -17.18
C GLN A 157 13.76 5.51 -16.05
N ILE A 158 12.95 5.97 -15.08
CA ILE A 158 12.39 5.10 -14.01
C ILE A 158 11.55 3.98 -14.64
N GLY A 159 10.72 4.32 -15.63
CA GLY A 159 9.87 3.35 -16.33
C GLY A 159 10.67 2.23 -16.99
N VAL A 160 11.76 2.59 -17.67
CA VAL A 160 12.68 1.62 -18.31
C VAL A 160 13.44 0.79 -17.28
N GLU A 161 13.96 1.41 -16.22
CA GLU A 161 14.72 0.71 -15.17
C GLU A 161 13.88 -0.37 -14.45
N LEU A 162 12.59 -0.08 -14.24
CA LEU A 162 11.67 -0.99 -13.56
C LEU A 162 10.95 -1.96 -14.48
N ASP A 163 11.19 -1.89 -15.79
CA ASP A 163 10.48 -2.65 -16.82
C ASP A 163 8.96 -2.49 -16.68
N LEU A 164 8.50 -1.24 -16.56
CA LEU A 164 7.07 -0.93 -16.46
C LEU A 164 6.39 -1.20 -17.79
N ASP A 165 5.23 -1.86 -17.76
CA ASP A 165 4.37 -1.93 -18.93
C ASP A 165 3.88 -0.52 -19.33
N ARG A 166 3.42 -0.40 -20.58
CA ARG A 166 2.97 0.87 -21.16
C ARG A 166 1.95 1.60 -20.26
N ASN A 167 0.91 0.90 -19.79
CA ASN A 167 -0.15 1.56 -19.04
C ASN A 167 0.35 2.00 -17.66
N THR A 168 1.19 1.20 -17.01
CA THR A 168 1.81 1.57 -15.73
C THR A 168 2.77 2.76 -15.89
N ALA A 169 3.58 2.81 -16.95
CA ALA A 169 4.46 3.95 -17.24
C ALA A 169 3.66 5.24 -17.47
N VAL A 170 2.59 5.18 -18.29
CA VAL A 170 1.68 6.32 -18.53
C VAL A 170 0.99 6.74 -17.24
N ALA A 171 0.51 5.80 -16.44
CA ALA A 171 -0.09 6.09 -15.14
C ALA A 171 0.89 6.81 -14.20
N PHE A 172 2.15 6.36 -14.17
CA PHE A 172 3.19 6.98 -13.36
C PHE A 172 3.53 8.40 -13.83
N GLN A 173 3.54 8.65 -15.15
CA GLN A 173 3.64 10.02 -15.68
C GLN A 173 2.47 10.90 -15.23
N HIS A 174 1.22 10.42 -15.29
CA HIS A 174 0.08 11.21 -14.83
C HIS A 174 0.18 11.57 -13.34
N ILE A 175 0.67 10.65 -12.50
CA ILE A 175 0.99 10.93 -11.09
C ILE A 175 2.06 12.03 -11.00
N ALA A 176 3.18 11.86 -11.70
CA ALA A 176 4.31 12.78 -11.67
C ALA A 176 4.03 14.19 -12.22
N PHE A 177 2.93 14.37 -12.95
CA PHE A 177 2.49 15.68 -13.45
C PHE A 177 1.16 16.15 -12.84
N GLY A 178 0.60 15.42 -11.87
CA GLY A 178 -0.67 15.76 -11.23
C GLY A 178 -1.88 15.76 -12.18
N ARG A 179 -1.86 14.95 -13.24
CA ARG A 179 -2.88 14.96 -14.31
C ARG A 179 -3.91 13.86 -14.12
N HIS A 180 -5.17 14.18 -14.44
CA HIS A 180 -6.29 13.23 -14.44
C HIS A 180 -6.46 12.37 -13.17
N LEU A 181 -5.95 12.83 -12.01
CA LEU A 181 -5.76 12.00 -10.81
C LEU A 181 -7.02 11.26 -10.35
N ARG A 182 -8.20 11.87 -10.52
CA ARG A 182 -9.49 11.24 -10.19
C ARG A 182 -9.77 10.00 -11.05
N ASP A 183 -9.69 10.17 -12.37
CA ASP A 183 -9.96 9.08 -13.32
C ASP A 183 -8.83 8.03 -13.22
N LEU A 184 -7.58 8.49 -13.08
CA LEU A 184 -6.42 7.64 -12.91
C LEU A 184 -6.52 6.75 -11.66
N ARG A 185 -6.93 7.32 -10.52
CA ARG A 185 -7.16 6.55 -9.28
C ARG A 185 -8.21 5.46 -9.49
N ALA A 186 -9.31 5.78 -10.16
CA ALA A 186 -10.36 4.81 -10.45
C ALA A 186 -9.84 3.68 -11.36
N TRP A 187 -9.11 4.02 -12.41
CA TRP A 187 -8.51 3.05 -13.34
C TRP A 187 -7.45 2.17 -12.67
N LEU A 188 -6.50 2.76 -11.93
CA LEU A 188 -5.50 2.02 -11.17
C LEU A 188 -6.15 1.11 -10.13
N GLY A 189 -7.28 1.51 -9.55
CA GLY A 189 -8.09 0.67 -8.65
C GLY A 189 -8.88 -0.46 -9.34
N GLY A 190 -8.83 -0.56 -10.67
CA GLY A 190 -9.47 -1.60 -11.47
C GLY A 190 -10.92 -1.29 -11.87
N ALA A 191 -11.37 -0.03 -11.75
CA ALA A 191 -12.67 0.40 -12.26
C ALA A 191 -12.66 0.49 -13.79
N SER A 192 -13.79 0.16 -14.40
CA SER A 192 -14.00 0.41 -15.82
C SER A 192 -14.32 1.89 -16.02
N LEU A 193 -13.65 2.51 -17.00
CA LEU A 193 -13.86 3.91 -17.35
C LEU A 193 -14.48 4.06 -18.74
N PRO A 194 -15.20 5.17 -19.00
CA PRO A 194 -15.63 5.50 -20.35
C PRO A 194 -14.43 5.63 -21.31
N GLU A 195 -14.60 5.21 -22.57
CA GLU A 195 -13.57 5.28 -23.61
C GLU A 195 -12.98 6.70 -23.77
N ALA A 196 -13.82 7.73 -23.69
CA ALA A 196 -13.37 9.12 -23.74
C ALA A 196 -12.44 9.50 -22.56
N ALA A 197 -12.62 8.90 -21.37
CA ALA A 197 -11.72 9.13 -20.24
C ALA A 197 -10.38 8.40 -20.43
N LEU A 198 -10.42 7.17 -20.93
CA LEU A 198 -9.25 6.36 -21.26
C LEU A 198 -8.39 7.02 -22.34
N ALA A 199 -9.01 7.46 -23.44
CA ALA A 199 -8.34 8.15 -24.53
C ALA A 199 -7.64 9.44 -24.08
N ARG A 200 -8.25 10.22 -23.17
CA ARG A 200 -7.62 11.43 -22.60
C ARG A 200 -6.40 11.13 -21.75
N MET A 201 -6.37 9.98 -21.08
CA MET A 201 -5.23 9.54 -20.27
C MET A 201 -4.23 8.70 -21.08
N ASP A 202 -4.51 8.40 -22.34
CA ASP A 202 -3.72 7.46 -23.15
C ASP A 202 -3.56 6.07 -22.50
N LEU A 203 -4.61 5.63 -21.79
CA LEU A 203 -4.68 4.34 -21.12
C LEU A 203 -5.64 3.41 -21.84
N ALA A 204 -5.39 2.11 -21.75
CA ALA A 204 -6.31 1.07 -22.21
C ALA A 204 -7.10 0.44 -21.05
N GLN A 205 -8.26 -0.11 -21.35
CA GLN A 205 -9.03 -0.90 -20.40
C GLN A 205 -8.69 -2.38 -20.56
N ASP A 206 -8.62 -3.10 -19.45
CA ASP A 206 -8.55 -4.56 -19.50
C ASP A 206 -9.96 -5.14 -19.62
N GLU A 207 -10.20 -5.89 -20.70
CA GLU A 207 -11.48 -6.51 -21.04
C GLU A 207 -11.46 -8.04 -20.84
N GLY A 208 -10.85 -8.49 -19.74
CA GLY A 208 -10.76 -9.91 -19.40
C GLY A 208 -11.97 -10.45 -18.64
N SER A 209 -12.07 -11.78 -18.61
CA SER A 209 -12.87 -12.57 -17.67
C SER A 209 -12.54 -12.25 -16.21
N ASP A 210 -13.38 -12.69 -15.27
CA ASP A 210 -13.12 -12.44 -13.85
C ASP A 210 -11.80 -13.04 -13.35
N GLU A 211 -11.39 -14.20 -13.89
CA GLU A 211 -10.10 -14.84 -13.56
C GLU A 211 -8.93 -14.01 -14.09
N GLU A 212 -8.99 -13.58 -15.35
CA GLU A 212 -7.96 -12.71 -15.94
C GLU A 212 -7.84 -11.36 -15.21
N ARG A 213 -8.97 -10.81 -14.73
CA ARG A 213 -8.97 -9.57 -13.94
C ARG A 213 -8.37 -9.73 -12.55
N GLU A 214 -8.55 -10.89 -11.92
CA GLU A 214 -7.92 -11.21 -10.64
C GLU A 214 -6.41 -11.39 -10.81
N ASP A 215 -6.00 -12.11 -11.86
CA ASP A 215 -4.58 -12.27 -12.24
C ASP A 215 -3.93 -10.93 -12.58
N GLN A 216 -4.61 -10.09 -13.34
CA GLN A 216 -4.14 -8.76 -13.67
C GLN A 216 -4.04 -7.89 -12.41
N ALA A 217 -5.00 -7.99 -11.47
CA ALA A 217 -4.92 -7.27 -10.21
C ALA A 217 -3.70 -7.68 -9.38
N ARG A 218 -3.39 -8.98 -9.34
CA ARG A 218 -2.14 -9.49 -8.76
C ARG A 218 -0.91 -8.86 -9.42
N GLN A 219 -0.84 -8.86 -10.75
CA GLN A 219 0.30 -8.29 -11.47
C GLN A 219 0.50 -6.81 -11.15
N VAL A 220 -0.56 -5.99 -11.14
CA VAL A 220 -0.36 -4.57 -10.81
C VAL A 220 -0.02 -4.36 -9.33
N VAL A 221 -0.52 -5.18 -8.39
CA VAL A 221 -0.11 -5.08 -6.97
C VAL A 221 1.39 -5.34 -6.82
N LEU A 222 1.92 -6.39 -7.46
CA LEU A 222 3.35 -6.70 -7.46
C LEU A 222 4.17 -5.59 -8.13
N MET A 223 3.68 -5.07 -9.28
CA MET A 223 4.33 -3.97 -9.98
C MET A 223 4.36 -2.68 -9.14
N LEU A 224 3.27 -2.36 -8.44
CA LEU A 224 3.22 -1.20 -7.55
C LEU A 224 4.17 -1.36 -6.37
N CYS A 225 4.24 -2.55 -5.74
CA CYS A 225 5.23 -2.81 -4.69
C CYS A 225 6.67 -2.65 -5.22
N ARG A 226 6.95 -3.16 -6.43
CA ARG A 226 8.22 -2.93 -7.12
C ARG A 226 8.46 -1.45 -7.36
N LEU A 227 7.46 -0.68 -7.76
CA LEU A 227 7.57 0.77 -7.98
C LEU A 227 7.97 1.51 -6.70
N ALA A 228 7.52 1.09 -5.51
CA ALA A 228 7.99 1.67 -4.24
C ALA A 228 9.49 1.45 -4.01
N GLY A 229 10.01 0.25 -4.31
CA GLY A 229 11.44 -0.07 -4.22
C GLY A 229 11.95 -0.44 -2.83
N ASP A 230 13.16 -0.99 -2.77
CA ASP A 230 13.75 -1.57 -1.55
C ASP A 230 14.02 -0.55 -0.44
N GLY A 231 14.21 0.72 -0.79
CA GLY A 231 14.45 1.80 0.18
C GLY A 231 13.18 2.33 0.85
N LEU A 232 12.00 1.88 0.41
CA LEU A 232 10.70 2.35 0.88
C LEU A 232 9.79 1.15 1.21
N PRO A 233 9.93 0.55 2.41
CA PRO A 233 9.16 -0.62 2.79
C PRO A 233 7.64 -0.36 2.82
N VAL A 234 6.87 -1.35 2.40
CA VAL A 234 5.40 -1.33 2.34
C VAL A 234 4.83 -2.21 3.44
N ALA A 235 4.22 -1.60 4.47
CA ALA A 235 3.45 -2.33 5.47
C ALA A 235 2.04 -2.59 4.95
N ILE A 236 1.77 -3.84 4.52
CA ILE A 236 0.46 -4.28 4.06
C ILE A 236 -0.22 -5.02 5.20
N CYS A 237 -1.24 -4.37 5.77
CA CYS A 237 -1.96 -4.88 6.93
C CYS A 237 -3.29 -5.49 6.49
N PHE A 238 -3.38 -6.81 6.55
CA PHE A 238 -4.62 -7.57 6.35
C PHE A 238 -5.37 -7.67 7.67
N ASP A 239 -6.56 -7.10 7.74
CA ASP A 239 -7.40 -7.11 8.94
C ASP A 239 -8.64 -7.96 8.73
N GLN A 240 -9.03 -8.65 9.81
CA GLN A 240 -10.15 -9.58 9.85
C GLN A 240 -10.02 -10.69 8.80
N VAL A 241 -8.88 -11.40 8.77
CA VAL A 241 -8.66 -12.54 7.87
C VAL A 241 -9.77 -13.59 8.01
N GLU A 242 -10.29 -13.77 9.22
CA GLU A 242 -11.39 -14.69 9.49
C GLU A 242 -12.67 -14.37 8.70
N ALA A 243 -12.84 -13.13 8.22
CA ALA A 243 -14.01 -12.72 7.44
C ALA A 243 -14.05 -13.37 6.04
N LEU A 244 -12.96 -13.99 5.59
CA LEU A 244 -12.92 -14.78 4.35
C LEU A 244 -13.59 -16.15 4.49
N GLN A 245 -13.77 -16.65 5.71
CA GLN A 245 -14.59 -17.84 5.96
C GLN A 245 -16.05 -17.40 6.13
N THR A 246 -16.84 -17.55 5.07
CA THR A 246 -18.25 -17.14 5.04
C THR A 246 -19.19 -18.13 5.73
N ALA A 247 -18.81 -19.42 5.79
CA ALA A 247 -19.52 -20.46 6.51
C ALA A 247 -18.55 -21.37 7.29
N PRO A 248 -18.96 -21.95 8.44
CA PRO A 248 -18.10 -22.87 9.19
C PRO A 248 -17.61 -24.04 8.33
N GLY A 249 -16.29 -24.25 8.30
CA GLY A 249 -15.64 -25.31 7.51
C GLY A 249 -15.35 -24.95 6.04
N GLU A 250 -15.79 -23.79 5.55
CA GLU A 250 -15.44 -23.27 4.23
C GLU A 250 -14.04 -22.64 4.29
N THR A 251 -13.04 -23.33 3.75
CA THR A 251 -11.62 -22.93 3.85
C THR A 251 -11.06 -22.29 2.58
N ASP A 252 -11.83 -22.26 1.49
CA ASP A 252 -11.40 -21.70 0.19
C ASP A 252 -10.90 -20.25 0.32
N GLY A 253 -11.55 -19.44 1.15
CA GLY A 253 -11.11 -18.08 1.43
C GLY A 253 -9.79 -17.98 2.17
N LEU A 254 -9.59 -18.83 3.19
CA LEU A 254 -8.33 -18.89 3.94
C LEU A 254 -7.19 -19.44 3.08
N PHE A 255 -7.48 -20.44 2.24
CA PHE A 255 -6.53 -20.97 1.27
C PHE A 255 -6.12 -19.91 0.24
N GLY A 256 -7.09 -19.18 -0.33
CA GLY A 256 -6.82 -18.06 -1.23
C GLY A 256 -5.98 -16.96 -0.57
N PHE A 257 -6.20 -16.70 0.72
CA PHE A 257 -5.36 -15.78 1.50
C PHE A 257 -3.94 -16.31 1.71
N GLY A 258 -3.77 -17.60 2.02
CA GLY A 258 -2.47 -18.26 2.10
C GLY A 258 -1.69 -18.12 0.78
N GLN A 259 -2.35 -18.37 -0.36
CA GLN A 259 -1.75 -18.15 -1.67
C GLN A 259 -1.37 -16.68 -1.90
N LEU A 260 -2.24 -15.75 -1.55
CA LEU A 260 -1.94 -14.31 -1.67
C LEU A 260 -0.70 -13.92 -0.87
N THR A 261 -0.61 -14.35 0.39
CA THR A 261 0.52 -14.01 1.26
C THR A 261 1.82 -14.64 0.78
N SER A 262 1.80 -15.89 0.31
CA SER A 262 2.96 -16.55 -0.31
C SER A 262 3.41 -15.80 -1.56
N ILE A 263 2.49 -15.45 -2.48
CA ILE A 263 2.83 -14.74 -3.71
C ILE A 263 3.40 -13.35 -3.42
N LEU A 264 2.83 -12.60 -2.47
CA LEU A 264 3.37 -11.29 -2.07
C LEU A 264 4.75 -11.43 -1.43
N HIS A 265 4.93 -12.42 -0.56
CA HIS A 265 6.20 -12.67 0.11
C HIS A 265 7.30 -13.03 -0.90
N ASP A 266 7.00 -13.91 -1.86
CA ASP A 266 8.00 -14.38 -2.82
C ASP A 266 8.18 -13.41 -4.01
N GLY A 267 7.15 -12.61 -4.30
CA GLY A 267 7.12 -11.67 -5.42
C GLY A 267 7.57 -10.25 -5.08
N THR A 268 7.86 -9.95 -3.81
CA THR A 268 8.30 -8.61 -3.37
C THR A 268 9.50 -8.68 -2.44
N THR A 269 10.32 -7.63 -2.45
CA THR A 269 11.53 -7.49 -1.63
C THR A 269 11.37 -6.47 -0.50
N ASN A 270 10.29 -5.69 -0.54
CA ASN A 270 10.09 -4.52 0.31
C ASN A 270 8.77 -4.56 1.10
N ALA A 271 8.04 -5.69 1.13
CA ALA A 271 6.76 -5.77 1.83
C ALA A 271 6.88 -6.42 3.21
N LEU A 272 6.29 -5.78 4.23
CA LEU A 272 5.92 -6.45 5.48
C LEU A 272 4.42 -6.77 5.45
N LEU A 273 4.10 -8.06 5.46
CA LEU A 273 2.72 -8.55 5.51
C LEU A 273 2.31 -8.72 6.97
N ILE A 274 1.34 -7.94 7.44
CA ILE A 274 0.81 -8.04 8.80
C ILE A 274 -0.61 -8.58 8.72
N SER A 275 -0.80 -9.81 9.17
CA SER A 275 -2.09 -10.52 9.11
C SER A 275 -2.74 -10.54 10.48
N CYS A 276 -3.91 -9.95 10.62
CA CYS A 276 -4.67 -9.88 11.86
C CYS A 276 -5.87 -10.83 11.81
N MET A 277 -5.93 -11.78 12.76
CA MET A 277 -7.00 -12.78 12.81
C MET A 277 -7.56 -13.03 14.22
N GLN A 278 -8.70 -13.71 14.31
CA GLN A 278 -9.21 -14.23 15.58
C GLN A 278 -8.47 -15.51 16.02
N SER A 279 -8.19 -15.63 17.33
CA SER A 279 -7.47 -16.79 17.88
C SER A 279 -8.14 -18.13 17.57
N SER A 280 -9.48 -18.16 17.46
CA SER A 280 -10.23 -19.36 17.13
C SER A 280 -9.91 -19.94 15.75
N PHE A 281 -9.34 -19.14 14.86
CA PHE A 281 -9.00 -19.54 13.48
C PHE A 281 -7.52 -19.90 13.31
N PHE A 282 -6.68 -19.75 14.35
CA PHE A 282 -5.22 -19.91 14.21
C PHE A 282 -4.79 -21.31 13.75
N GLY A 283 -5.60 -22.34 14.03
CA GLY A 283 -5.33 -23.71 13.57
C GLY A 283 -5.79 -24.02 12.13
N GLU A 284 -6.37 -23.06 11.42
CA GLU A 284 -6.96 -23.25 10.08
C GLU A 284 -6.11 -22.65 8.94
N ILE A 285 -4.97 -22.00 9.24
CA ILE A 285 -4.07 -21.35 8.28
C ILE A 285 -2.70 -22.03 8.29
#